data_AF-A0A937G5I6-F1
#
_entry.id   AF-A0A937G5I6-F1
#
_cell.length_a   1.000
_cell.length_b   1.000
_cell.length_c   1.000
_cell.angle_alpha   90.00
_cell.angle_beta   90.00
_cell.angle_gamma   90.00
#
_symmetry.space_group_name_H-M   'P 1'
#
loop_
_entity.id
_entity.type
_entity.pdbx_description
1 polymer ?
#
loop_
_entity_poly.entity_id
_entity_poly.type
_entity_poly.pdbx_seq_one_letter_code
_entity_poly.pdbx_strand_id
1 'polypeptide(L)' 'MKKKVEYAKSLVVASLVVSLCATGWGIYELTNNELLIGLGFIVGGVAMGWNDWINLFKKKK' A
#
# COMPACT_ATOMS: atom_id res chain seq x y z
N MET A 1 11.16 17.62 17.82
CA MET A 1 10.40 17.67 16.55
C MET A 1 11.02 16.86 15.41
N LYS A 2 12.34 16.86 15.19
CA LYS A 2 13.00 16.07 14.12
C LYS A 2 12.64 14.56 14.09
N LYS A 3 12.71 13.86 15.23
CA LYS A 3 12.38 12.42 15.33
C LYS A 3 10.95 12.08 14.89
N LYS A 4 9.96 12.95 15.16
CA LYS A 4 8.55 12.72 14.76
C LYS A 4 8.39 12.77 13.24
N VAL A 5 9.12 13.66 12.57
CA VAL A 5 9.10 13.81 11.11
C VAL A 5 9.78 12.63 10.43
N GLU A 6 10.87 12.12 10.99
CA GLU A 6 11.55 10.91 10.49
C GLU A 6 10.67 9.67 10.64
N TYR A 7 10.01 9.52 11.79
CA TYR A 7 9.07 8.43 12.03
C TYR A 7 7.90 8.46 11.03
N ALA A 8 7.31 9.63 10.80
CA ALA A 8 6.24 9.78 9.81
C ALA A 8 6.69 9.41 8.39
N LYS A 9 7.91 9.80 7.98
CA LYS A 9 8.49 9.39 6.68
C LYS A 9 8.70 7.89 6.58
N SER A 10 9.23 7.26 7.63
CA SER A 10 9.42 5.81 7.69
C SER A 10 8.08 5.07 7.60
N LEU A 11 7.05 5.58 8.28
CA LEU A 11 5.71 5.01 8.26
C LEU A 11 5.09 5.04 6.85
N VAL A 12 5.28 6.13 6.10
CA VAL A 12 4.84 6.25 4.70
C VAL A 12 5.56 5.25 3.80
N VAL A 13 6.85 5.00 4.02
CA VAL A 13 7.56 3.96 3.25
C VAL A 13 7.04 2.57 3.61
N ALA A 14 6.81 2.31 4.90
CA ALA A 14 6.26 1.04 5.37
C ALA A 14 4.85 0.77 4.83
N SER A 15 3.97 1.78 4.80
CA SER A 15 2.62 1.64 4.25
C SER A 15 2.63 1.34 2.75
N LEU A 16 3.53 1.97 1.99
CA LEU A 16 3.70 1.70 0.56
C LEU A 16 4.21 0.29 0.29
N VAL A 17 5.17 -0.19 1.09
CA VAL A 17 5.68 -1.57 0.98
C VAL A 17 4.57 -2.58 1.31
N VAL A 18 3.83 -2.37 2.39
CA VAL A 18 2.72 -3.25 2.79
C VAL A 18 1.61 -3.25 1.73
N SER A 19 1.28 -2.08 1.16
CA SER A 19 0.32 -1.94 0.06
C SER A 19 0.73 -2.76 -1.18
N LEU A 20 2.00 -2.70 -1.59
CA LEU A 20 2.53 -3.48 -2.70
C LEU A 20 2.51 -4.98 -2.40
N CYS A 21 2.94 -5.39 -1.20
CA CYS A 21 2.92 -6.79 -0.78
C CYS A 21 1.49 -7.36 -0.73
N ALA A 22 0.53 -6.60 -0.19
CA ALA A 22 -0.87 -7.01 -0.14
C ALA A 22 -1.47 -7.14 -1.55
N THR A 23 -1.15 -6.21 -2.44
CA THR A 23 -1.60 -6.28 -3.84
C THR A 23 -0.99 -7.48 -4.57
N GLY A 24 0.31 -7.72 -4.40
CA GLY A 24 1.00 -8.88 -4.97
C GLY A 24 0.48 -10.21 -4.43
N TRP A 25 0.22 -10.29 -3.13
CA TRP A 25 -0.41 -11.46 -2.50
C TRP A 25 -1.82 -11.69 -3.04
N GLY A 26 -2.62 -10.63 -3.18
CA GLY A 26 -3.95 -10.76 -3.74
C GLY A 26 -3.94 -11.27 -5.19
N ILE A 27 -2.97 -10.84 -6.01
CA ILE A 27 -2.78 -11.38 -7.37
C ILE A 27 -2.40 -12.87 -7.32
N TYR A 28 -1.53 -13.27 -6.40
CA TYR A 28 -1.19 -14.68 -6.20
C TYR A 28 -2.42 -15.52 -5.82
N GLU A 29 -3.27 -15.05 -4.91
CA GLU A 29 -4.50 -15.75 -4.52
C GLU A 29 -5.50 -15.86 -5.69
N LEU A 30 -5.57 -14.87 -6.57
CA LEU A 30 -6.35 -14.97 -7.81
C LEU A 30 -5.88 -16.13 -8.70
N THR A 31 -4.57 -16.42 -8.73
CA THR A 31 -4.05 -17.57 -9.50
C THR A 31 -4.37 -18.92 -8.85
N ASN A 32 -4.70 -18.95 -7.55
CA ASN A 32 -5.09 -20.16 -6.81
C ASN A 32 -6.61 -20.38 -6.76
N ASN A 33 -7.40 -19.70 -7.60
CA ASN A 33 -8.88 -19.68 -7.59
C ASN A 33 -9.53 -19.09 -6.32
N GLU A 34 -8.77 -18.47 -5.41
CA GLU A 34 -9.30 -17.80 -4.23
C GLU A 34 -9.73 -16.36 -4.55
N LEU A 35 -10.76 -16.23 -5.41
CA LEU A 35 -11.17 -14.94 -5.97
C LEU A 35 -11.56 -13.89 -4.92
N LEU A 36 -12.31 -14.29 -3.89
CA LEU A 36 -12.78 -13.40 -2.82
C LEU A 36 -11.62 -12.85 -1.97
N ILE A 37 -10.68 -13.73 -1.60
CA ILE A 37 -9.51 -13.37 -0.79
C ILE A 37 -8.55 -12.54 -1.63
N GLY A 38 -8.29 -12.93 -2.88
CA GLY A 38 -7.46 -12.20 -3.82
C GLY A 38 -7.98 -10.78 -4.08
N LEU A 39 -9.26 -10.64 -4.41
CA LEU A 39 -9.89 -9.32 -4.56
C LEU A 39 -9.86 -8.51 -3.26
N GLY A 40 -10.13 -9.13 -2.12
CA GLY A 40 -10.07 -8.47 -0.81
C GLY A 40 -8.68 -7.89 -0.52
N PHE A 41 -7.62 -8.65 -0.78
CA PHE A 41 -6.24 -8.20 -0.60
C PHE A 41 -5.81 -7.13 -1.61
N ILE A 42 -6.26 -7.21 -2.87
CA ILE A 42 -6.00 -6.16 -3.87
C ILE A 42 -6.70 -4.86 -3.47
N VAL A 43 -8.01 -4.91 -3.16
CA VAL A 43 -8.78 -3.73 -2.77
C VAL A 43 -8.22 -3.15 -1.48
N GLY A 44 -7.89 -3.99 -0.49
CA GLY A 44 -7.28 -3.57 0.76
C GLY A 44 -5.90 -2.94 0.57
N GLY A 45 -5.04 -3.56 -0.26
CA GLY A 45 -3.71 -3.05 -0.60
C GLY A 45 -3.78 -1.70 -1.29
N VAL A 46 -4.67 -1.54 -2.27
CA VAL A 46 -4.88 -0.26 -2.97
C VAL A 46 -5.45 0.80 -2.04
N ALA A 47 -6.47 0.48 -1.23
CA ALA A 47 -7.10 1.43 -0.32
C ALA A 47 -6.14 1.94 0.77
N MET A 48 -5.33 1.04 1.35
CA MET A 48 -4.33 1.40 2.37
C MET A 48 -3.23 2.30 1.79
N GLY A 49 -2.79 2.05 0.56
CA GLY A 49 -1.73 2.82 -0.08
C GLY A 49 -2.21 4.11 -0.76
N TRP A 50 -3.49 4.24 -1.09
CA TRP A 50 -4.02 5.26 -2.01
C TRP A 50 -3.57 6.69 -1.69
N ASN A 51 -3.71 7.10 -0.42
CA ASN A 51 -3.34 8.43 0.02
C ASN A 51 -1.82 8.68 -0.05
N ASP A 52 -1.02 7.67 0.29
CA ASP A 52 0.44 7.78 0.30
C ASP A 52 1.00 7.75 -1.12
N TRP A 53 0.46 6.91 -2.00
CA TRP A 53 0.75 6.94 -3.43
C TRP A 53 0.41 8.32 -4.03
N ILE A 54 -0.78 8.85 -3.80
CA ILE A 54 -1.15 10.18 -4.32
C ILE A 54 -0.22 11.28 -3.81
N ASN A 55 0.15 11.25 -2.52
CA ASN A 55 1.06 12.25 -1.95
C ASN A 55 2.49 12.11 -2.49
N LEU A 56 2.91 10.90 -2.87
CA LEU A 56 4.22 10.65 -3.46
C LEU A 56 4.28 11.12 -4.93
N PHE A 57 3.20 10.95 -5.69
CA PHE A 57 3.11 11.36 -7.10
C PHE A 57 2.57 12.78 -7.32
N LYS A 58 1.99 13.42 -6.31
CA LYS A 58 1.66 14.84 -6.35
C LYS A 58 2.95 15.65 -6.46
N LYS A 59 3.26 16.11 -7.68
CA LYS A 59 4.28 17.15 -7.90
C LYS A 59 3.99 18.32 -6.97
N LYS A 60 4.97 18.68 -6.12
CA LYS A 60 4.97 19.99 -5.47
C LYS A 60 5.02 21.04 -6.58
N LYS A 61 3.93 21.77 -6.75
CA LYS A 61 3.89 22.97 -7.58
C LYS A 61 4.60 24.10 -6.85
#